data_AF-A0AAV4G4B4-F1
#
_entry.id   AF-A0AAV4G4B4-F1
#
_cell.length_a   1.000
_cell.length_b   1.000
_cell.length_c   1.000
_cell.angle_alpha   90.00
_cell.angle_beta   90.00
_cell.angle_gamma   90.00
#
_symmetry.space_group_name_H-M   'P 1'
#
loop_
_entity.id
_entity.type
_entity.pdbx_description
1 polymer ?
#
loop_
_entity_poly.entity_id
_entity_poly.type
_entity_poly.pdbx_seq_one_letter_code
_entity_poly.pdbx_strand_id
1 'polypeptide(L)'
;MTWKHLFSLLTKKFKMQRSAAKVMATVFWDVKVVILLDILPQGQCINAAKYCSTLDRFRDAIRRKRPGLLRRGVVLQHNNANPHSANLTQQWLQR
;
A
#
# COMPACT_ATOMS: atom_id res chain seq x y z
N MET A 1 5.87 -34.02 14.43
CA MET A 1 4.73 -34.90 14.10
C MET A 1 3.63 -34.64 15.13
N THR A 2 2.47 -34.14 14.71
CA THR A 2 1.32 -33.94 15.62
C THR A 2 0.27 -35.00 15.31
N TRP A 3 0.02 -35.90 16.26
CA TRP A 3 -1.05 -36.89 16.20
C TRP A 3 -2.41 -36.18 16.15
N LYS A 4 -3.27 -36.53 15.18
CA LYS A 4 -4.66 -36.04 15.09
C LYS A 4 -5.61 -37.23 15.28
N HIS A 5 -6.53 -37.11 16.23
CA HIS A 5 -7.55 -38.13 16.51
C HIS A 5 -8.60 -38.22 15.38
N LEU A 6 -9.17 -39.42 15.19
CA LEU A 6 -10.17 -39.74 14.15
C LEU A 6 -11.42 -38.84 14.16
N PHE A 7 -11.72 -38.19 15.30
CA PHE A 7 -12.85 -37.28 15.51
C PHE A 7 -12.46 -35.80 15.62
N SER A 8 -11.20 -35.44 15.29
CA SER A 8 -10.83 -34.03 15.28
C SER A 8 -11.61 -33.34 14.15
N LEU A 9 -12.55 -32.46 14.51
CA LEU A 9 -13.27 -31.62 13.56
C LEU A 9 -12.22 -30.96 12.65
N LEU A 10 -12.31 -31.24 11.36
CA LEU A 10 -11.45 -30.63 10.34
C LEU A 10 -11.42 -29.14 10.64
N THR A 11 -10.25 -28.60 11.01
CA THR A 11 -10.10 -27.17 11.26
C THR A 11 -10.48 -26.46 9.97
N LYS A 12 -11.72 -25.99 9.90
CA LYS A 12 -12.24 -25.24 8.75
C LYS A 12 -11.42 -23.96 8.74
N LYS A 13 -10.44 -23.88 7.84
CA LYS A 13 -9.69 -22.65 7.61
C LYS A 13 -10.72 -21.54 7.50
N PHE A 14 -10.61 -20.52 8.35
CA PHE A 14 -11.45 -19.34 8.26
C PHE A 14 -11.36 -18.86 6.80
N LYS A 15 -12.45 -19.00 6.05
CA LYS A 15 -12.47 -18.59 4.65
C LYS A 15 -12.21 -17.08 4.67
N MET A 16 -11.12 -16.66 4.06
CA MET A 16 -10.80 -15.25 3.81
C MET A 16 -11.79 -14.72 2.77
N GLN A 17 -13.07 -14.65 3.12
CA GLN A 17 -14.09 -14.08 2.29
C GLN A 17 -13.88 -12.56 2.35
N ARG A 18 -13.58 -11.96 1.20
CA ARG A 18 -13.46 -10.50 1.10
C ARG A 18 -14.83 -9.92 1.43
N SER A 19 -14.91 -8.99 2.37
CA SER A 19 -16.17 -8.31 2.66
C SER A 19 -16.63 -7.57 1.40
N ALA A 20 -17.90 -7.77 1.02
CA ALA A 20 -18.46 -7.34 -0.26
C ALA A 20 -18.63 -5.81 -0.40
N ALA A 21 -17.98 -5.01 0.44
CA ALA A 21 -18.03 -3.55 0.43
C ALA A 21 -16.70 -2.87 0.80
N LYS A 22 -15.60 -3.62 0.90
CA LYS A 22 -14.31 -3.03 1.31
C LYS A 22 -13.60 -2.36 0.12
N VAL A 23 -13.31 -1.08 0.28
CA VAL A 23 -12.40 -0.30 -0.57
C VAL A 23 -11.07 -0.08 0.14
N MET A 24 -10.01 0.15 -0.63
CA MET A 24 -8.67 0.44 -0.11
C MET A 24 -8.32 1.88 -0.43
N ALA A 25 -8.03 2.69 0.59
CA ALA A 25 -7.54 4.05 0.42
C ALA A 25 -6.05 4.12 0.76
N THR A 26 -5.27 4.76 -0.11
CA THR A 26 -3.86 5.08 0.12
C THR A 26 -3.74 6.58 0.33
N VAL A 27 -3.19 6.99 1.47
CA VAL A 27 -3.09 8.39 1.87
C VAL A 27 -1.63 8.75 2.09
N PHE A 28 -1.18 9.82 1.43
CA PHE A 28 0.11 10.45 1.69
C PHE A 28 -0.13 11.83 2.29
N TRP A 29 0.59 12.13 3.36
CA TRP A 29 0.43 13.37 4.12
C TRP A 29 1.76 13.76 4.76
N ASP A 30 1.88 15.04 5.12
CA ASP A 30 2.94 15.55 5.98
C ASP A 30 2.32 16.29 7.18
N VAL A 31 3.16 16.85 8.05
CA VAL A 31 2.72 17.57 9.25
C VAL A 31 1.79 18.77 8.98
N LYS A 32 1.68 19.24 7.73
CA LYS A 32 0.84 20.39 7.36
C LYS A 32 -0.38 20.00 6.55
N VAL A 33 -0.30 18.99 5.67
CA VAL A 33 -1.36 18.73 4.70
C VAL A 33 -1.41 17.28 4.22
N VAL A 34 -2.62 16.85 3.82
CA VAL A 34 -2.81 15.66 2.99
C VAL A 34 -2.41 15.96 1.55
N ILE A 35 -1.36 15.28 1.08
CA ILE A 35 -0.76 15.51 -0.23
C ILE A 35 -1.54 14.75 -1.30
N LEU A 36 -1.82 13.46 -1.07
CA LEU A 36 -2.54 12.61 -2.03
C LEU A 36 -3.47 11.64 -1.30
N LEU A 37 -4.68 11.48 -1.84
CA LEU A 37 -5.63 10.42 -1.48
C LEU A 37 -5.93 9.64 -2.78
N ASP A 38 -5.60 8.35 -2.80
CA ASP A 38 -5.87 7.44 -3.92
C ASP A 38 -6.78 6.32 -3.42
N ILE A 39 -8.03 6.31 -3.89
CA ILE A 39 -9.03 5.30 -3.53
C ILE A 39 -9.04 4.25 -4.64
N LEU A 40 -8.70 3.02 -4.28
CA LEU A 40 -8.79 1.89 -5.19
C LEU A 40 -10.25 1.43 -5.31
N PRO A 41 -10.70 1.08 -6.54
CA PRO A 41 -11.99 0.47 -6.73
C PRO A 41 -12.17 -0.77 -5.86
N GLN A 42 -13.41 -1.03 -5.48
CA GLN A 42 -13.77 -2.18 -4.66
C GLN A 42 -13.23 -3.50 -5.27
N GLY A 43 -12.74 -4.38 -4.41
CA GLY A 43 -12.20 -5.68 -4.84
C GLY A 43 -10.80 -5.63 -5.43
N GLN A 44 -10.22 -4.45 -5.64
CA GLN A 44 -8.80 -4.34 -6.02
C GLN A 44 -7.89 -4.32 -4.79
N CYS A 45 -6.68 -4.86 -4.97
CA CYS A 45 -5.59 -4.77 -4.00
C CYS A 45 -4.48 -3.92 -4.60
N ILE A 46 -3.72 -3.24 -3.74
CA ILE A 46 -2.50 -2.57 -4.18
C ILE A 46 -1.42 -3.62 -4.44
N ASN A 47 -0.85 -3.58 -5.64
CA ASN A 47 0.32 -4.36 -6.03
C ASN A 47 1.48 -3.40 -6.31
N ALA A 48 2.69 -3.93 -6.53
CA ALA A 48 3.89 -3.10 -6.68
C ALA A 48 3.77 -2.11 -7.87
N ALA A 49 3.27 -2.57 -9.02
CA ALA A 49 3.11 -1.72 -10.20
C ALA A 49 2.11 -0.57 -9.95
N LYS A 50 0.98 -0.86 -9.32
CA LYS A 50 -0.02 0.14 -8.96
C LYS A 50 0.54 1.12 -7.94
N TYR A 51 1.29 0.63 -6.95
CA TYR A 51 1.95 1.47 -5.96
C TYR A 51 2.94 2.44 -6.62
N CYS A 52 3.80 1.98 -7.53
CA CYS A 52 4.70 2.85 -8.30
C CYS A 52 3.93 3.94 -9.07
N SER A 53 2.83 3.60 -9.72
CA SER A 53 1.96 4.59 -10.40
C SER A 53 1.34 5.60 -9.42
N THR A 54 1.01 5.18 -8.19
CA THR A 54 0.56 6.11 -7.14
C THR A 54 1.72 7.00 -6.66
N LEU A 55 2.95 6.48 -6.61
CA LEU A 55 4.14 7.27 -6.26
C LEU A 55 4.48 8.32 -7.34
N ASP A 56 4.28 8.03 -8.62
CA ASP A 56 4.38 9.04 -9.70
C ASP A 56 3.40 10.20 -9.47
N ARG A 57 2.14 9.86 -9.21
CA ARG A 57 1.09 10.84 -8.88
C ARG A 57 1.41 11.61 -7.59
N PHE A 58 2.04 10.96 -6.62
CA PHE A 58 2.49 11.58 -5.38
C PHE A 58 3.61 12.61 -5.63
N ARG A 59 4.60 12.29 -6.47
CA ARG A 59 5.67 13.22 -6.86
C ARG A 59 5.09 14.50 -7.48
N ASP A 60 4.11 14.36 -8.37
CA ASP A 60 3.41 15.50 -8.98
C ASP A 60 2.52 16.26 -7.99
N ALA A 61 1.91 15.57 -7.03
CA ALA A 61 1.16 16.22 -5.96
C ALA A 61 2.07 17.04 -5.04
N ILE A 62 3.28 16.56 -4.73
CA ILE A 62 4.29 17.34 -3.98
C ILE A 62 4.67 18.59 -4.78
N ARG A 63 4.94 18.48 -6.09
CA ARG A 63 5.28 19.64 -6.95
C ARG A 63 4.23 20.75 -6.83
N ARG A 64 2.95 20.39 -6.83
CA ARG A 64 1.83 21.35 -6.78
C ARG A 64 1.54 21.88 -5.37
N LYS A 65 1.44 20.99 -4.38
CA LYS A 65 0.99 21.36 -3.02
C LYS A 65 2.13 21.78 -2.10
N ARG A 66 3.35 21.30 -2.36
CA ARG A 66 4.52 21.43 -1.48
C ARG A 66 5.81 21.66 -2.29
N PRO A 67 5.88 22.66 -3.19
CA PRO A 67 7.02 22.84 -4.10
C PRO A 67 8.37 22.97 -3.38
N GLY A 68 8.40 23.55 -2.17
CA GLY A 68 9.62 23.69 -1.37
C GLY A 68 10.19 22.38 -0.81
N LEU A 69 9.39 21.30 -0.71
CA LEU A 69 9.83 20.01 -0.18
C LEU A 69 10.77 19.28 -1.15
N LEU A 70 10.55 19.41 -2.46
CA LEU A 70 11.41 18.75 -3.45
C LEU A 70 12.84 19.30 -3.45
N ARG A 71 13.01 20.59 -3.16
CA ARG A 71 14.34 21.21 -3.07
C ARG A 71 15.14 20.74 -1.85
N ARG A 72 14.45 20.34 -0.77
CA ARG A 72 15.06 19.90 0.49
C ARG A 72 15.32 18.39 0.54
N GLY A 73 14.78 17.65 -0.42
CA GLY A 73 14.68 16.20 -0.35
C GLY A 73 13.44 15.76 0.43
N VAL A 74 12.86 14.63 0.03
CA VAL A 74 11.68 14.04 0.64
C VAL A 74 12.06 12.68 1.20
N VAL A 75 11.84 12.49 2.50
CA VAL A 75 11.96 11.17 3.14
C VAL A 75 10.57 10.56 3.18
N LEU A 76 10.40 9.43 2.51
CA LEU A 76 9.14 8.69 2.50
C LEU A 76 9.12 7.68 3.64
N GLN A 77 8.23 7.86 4.61
CA GLN A 77 7.97 6.87 5.65
C GLN A 77 6.76 6.02 5.27
N HIS A 78 6.96 4.70 5.14
CA HIS A 78 5.90 3.75 4.85
C HIS A 78 6.21 2.39 5.49
N ASN A 79 5.21 1.51 5.59
CA ASN A 79 5.40 0.17 6.14
C ASN A 79 6.03 -0.80 5.12
N ASN A 80 6.54 -1.93 5.62
CA ASN A 80 7.15 -3.01 4.83
C ASN A 80 6.11 -3.97 4.18
N ALA A 81 4.98 -3.46 3.70
CA ALA A 81 4.03 -4.30 2.97
C ALA A 81 4.67 -4.82 1.68
N ASN A 82 4.34 -6.05 1.24
CA ASN A 82 4.98 -6.66 0.07
C ASN A 82 5.02 -5.76 -1.18
N PRO A 83 3.95 -5.02 -1.55
CA PRO A 83 4.00 -4.08 -2.67
C PRO A 83 5.01 -2.95 -2.49
N HIS A 84 5.29 -2.55 -1.26
CA HIS A 84 6.18 -1.43 -0.93
C HIS A 84 7.65 -1.83 -0.87
N SER A 85 7.94 -3.07 -0.47
CA SER A 85 9.30 -3.63 -0.43
C SER A 85 9.70 -4.40 -1.69
N ALA A 86 8.78 -4.55 -2.65
CA ALA A 86 9.09 -5.16 -3.93
C ALA A 86 10.22 -4.42 -4.67
N ASN A 87 11.06 -5.17 -5.39
CA ASN A 87 12.18 -4.61 -6.17
C ASN A 87 11.75 -3.49 -7.12
N LEU A 88 10.58 -3.63 -7.76
CA LEU A 88 10.04 -2.60 -8.64
C LEU A 88 9.83 -1.26 -7.93
N THR A 89 9.35 -1.30 -6.69
CA THR A 89 9.14 -0.10 -5.88
C THR A 89 10.45 0.46 -5.35
N GLN A 90 11.38 -0.40 -4.94
CA GLN A 90 12.71 0.05 -4.50
C GLN A 90 13.48 0.73 -5.64
N GLN A 91 13.44 0.17 -6.84
CA GLN A 91 13.99 0.81 -8.04
C GLN A 91 13.32 2.15 -8.34
N TRP A 92 12.00 2.27 -8.14
CA TRP A 92 11.30 3.54 -8.33
C TRP A 92 11.77 4.59 -7.31
N LEU A 93 11.96 4.22 -6.05
CA LEU A 93 12.38 5.13 -4.98
C LEU A 93 13.82 5.65 -5.16
N GLN A 94 14.64 4.94 -5.93
CA GLN A 94 16.02 5.30 -6.23
C GLN A 94 16.17 6.22 -7.48
N ARG A 95 15.07 6.57 -8.15
CA ARG A 95 15.05 7.43 -9.36
C ARG A 95 14.93 8.93 -9.06
#